data_AF-A0AAI9YMH6-F1
#
_entry.id   AF-A0AAI9YMH6-F1
#
_cell.length_a   1.000
_cell.length_b   1.000
_cell.length_c   1.000
_cell.angle_alpha   90.00
_cell.angle_beta   90.00
_cell.angle_gamma   90.00
#
_symmetry.space_group_name_H-M   'P 1'
#
loop_
_entity.id
_entity.type
_entity.pdbx_description
1 polymer ?
#
loop_
_entity_poly.entity_id
_entity_poly.type
_entity_poly.pdbx_seq_one_letter_code
_entity_poly.pdbx_strand_id
1 'polypeptide(L)'
;MRVASTFVRPIISATRLTIKSRYSSFPISPTSSGKHHVQTTFNYFKPLSKGQKPPTIYPFRPETHDYSRWTEQVPVTVHDITGDEHKYSLDNHGFKFHLHKTKVANFDDPVVVEQEYFPEMKQMLKDVTGAKQVFLFNPIHRKPSSERGKAAQGPVQLVHSDLTPEDAVAGARHDLGPQAEDLLKGRFQVIHAWRPLKPVYKDPFAVADARSVADEDLVHTEVVFPSRKGSTFNVTASPNHRFYFRYGQTPDIVTLFKSYDSEIGVARRNPHSAFVDPTTVDCSDRESFEIRAYLFHESQ
;
A
#
# COMPACT_ATOMS: atom_id res chain seq x y z
N MET A 1 -35.19 -48.48 40.14
CA MET A 1 -33.85 -49.09 40.04
C MET A 1 -33.62 -49.45 38.56
N ARG A 2 -32.58 -48.87 37.95
CA ARG A 2 -32.09 -49.01 36.56
C ARG A 2 -32.89 -48.33 35.42
N VAL A 3 -32.54 -47.07 35.18
CA VAL A 3 -32.73 -46.33 33.93
C VAL A 3 -31.69 -46.82 32.92
N ALA A 4 -32.12 -47.17 31.70
CA ALA A 4 -31.24 -47.57 30.61
C ALA A 4 -30.69 -46.32 29.90
N SER A 5 -29.37 -46.24 29.75
CA SER A 5 -28.65 -45.16 29.08
C SER A 5 -28.65 -45.36 27.57
N THR A 6 -29.32 -44.48 26.84
CA THR A 6 -29.20 -44.39 25.37
C THR A 6 -28.17 -43.32 25.03
N PHE A 7 -26.98 -43.74 24.61
CA PHE A 7 -25.95 -42.84 24.10
C PHE A 7 -26.35 -42.30 22.72
N VAL A 8 -26.69 -41.02 22.65
CA VAL A 8 -26.80 -40.27 21.38
C VAL A 8 -25.40 -39.76 21.03
N ARG A 9 -24.82 -40.25 19.93
CA ARG A 9 -23.59 -39.70 19.35
C ARG A 9 -23.93 -38.45 18.52
N PRO A 10 -23.18 -37.34 18.60
CA PRO A 10 -23.37 -36.23 17.68
C PRO A 10 -22.72 -36.56 16.33
N ILE A 11 -23.49 -36.41 15.25
CA ILE A 11 -22.98 -36.39 13.88
C ILE A 11 -22.35 -35.01 13.67
N ILE A 12 -21.05 -34.90 13.87
CA ILE A 12 -20.26 -33.75 13.42
C ILE A 12 -19.80 -34.06 12.00
N SER A 13 -20.53 -33.55 11.01
CA SER A 13 -20.05 -33.49 9.62
C SER A 13 -19.02 -32.36 9.53
N ALA A 14 -17.76 -32.68 9.82
CA ALA A 14 -16.64 -31.81 9.56
C ALA A 14 -16.20 -32.00 8.10
N THR A 15 -16.84 -31.28 7.17
CA THR A 15 -16.29 -31.11 5.83
C THR A 15 -15.06 -30.20 5.95
N ARG A 16 -13.90 -30.79 6.27
CA ARG A 16 -12.60 -30.13 6.08
C ARG A 16 -12.40 -29.94 4.58
N LEU A 17 -12.93 -28.84 4.04
CA LEU A 17 -12.44 -28.24 2.81
C LEU A 17 -10.99 -27.85 3.08
N THR A 18 -10.09 -28.74 2.69
CA THR A 18 -8.66 -28.49 2.72
C THR A 18 -8.43 -27.42 1.67
N ILE A 19 -8.30 -26.16 2.10
CA ILE A 19 -7.79 -25.08 1.26
C ILE A 19 -6.36 -25.48 0.90
N LYS A 20 -6.21 -26.22 -0.21
CA LYS A 20 -4.93 -26.35 -0.88
C LYS A 20 -4.55 -24.95 -1.31
N SER A 21 -3.71 -24.34 -0.48
CA SER A 21 -3.00 -23.08 -0.69
C SER A 21 -2.68 -22.89 -2.17
N ARG A 22 -3.32 -21.90 -2.81
CA ARG A 22 -2.91 -21.37 -4.12
C ARG A 22 -1.58 -20.57 -4.03
N TYR A 23 -0.87 -20.62 -2.91
CA TYR A 23 0.44 -19.97 -2.73
C TYR A 23 1.60 -20.84 -3.24
N SER A 24 1.40 -21.61 -4.30
CA SER A 24 2.49 -22.29 -4.99
C SER A 24 3.39 -21.25 -5.68
N SER A 25 4.52 -21.00 -5.01
CA SER A 25 5.78 -20.39 -5.44
C SER A 25 5.74 -18.96 -5.99
N PHE A 26 6.02 -17.98 -5.11
CA PHE A 26 6.72 -16.78 -5.54
C PHE A 26 8.04 -17.19 -6.21
N PRO A 27 8.45 -16.57 -7.33
CA PRO A 27 9.80 -16.77 -7.84
C PRO A 27 10.79 -16.28 -6.77
N ILE A 28 11.58 -17.22 -6.22
CA ILE A 28 12.66 -16.90 -5.30
C ILE A 28 13.78 -16.31 -6.17
N SER A 29 14.12 -15.04 -5.95
CA SER A 29 15.32 -14.46 -6.56
C SER A 29 16.55 -15.18 -6.02
N PRO A 30 17.51 -15.60 -6.85
CA PRO A 30 18.66 -16.34 -6.39
C PRO A 30 19.62 -15.38 -5.68
N THR A 31 19.59 -15.37 -4.35
CA THR A 31 20.76 -14.98 -3.57
C THR A 31 21.11 -16.10 -2.61
N SER A 32 22.38 -16.52 -2.69
CA SER A 32 22.96 -17.50 -1.78
C SER A 32 22.97 -16.96 -0.35
N SER A 33 22.39 -17.73 0.57
CA SER A 33 22.44 -17.60 2.03
C SER A 33 22.03 -16.25 2.65
N GLY A 34 20.74 -16.10 2.99
CA GLY A 34 20.24 -15.08 3.94
C GLY A 34 19.18 -14.15 3.36
N LYS A 35 18.43 -13.48 4.25
CA LYS A 35 17.52 -12.38 3.89
C LYS A 35 18.33 -11.12 3.61
N HIS A 36 17.94 -10.32 2.61
CA HIS A 36 18.58 -9.03 2.31
C HIS A 36 18.03 -7.90 3.20
N HIS A 37 18.19 -8.02 4.52
CA HIS A 37 17.82 -6.92 5.42
C HIS A 37 18.73 -5.72 5.17
N VAL A 38 18.16 -4.52 5.10
CA VAL A 38 18.89 -3.30 4.75
C VAL A 38 18.95 -2.37 5.96
N GLN A 39 20.17 -1.95 6.31
CA GLN A 39 20.38 -0.83 7.23
C GLN A 39 20.48 0.45 6.41
N THR A 40 19.57 1.40 6.66
CA THR A 40 19.46 2.64 5.89
C THR A 40 18.92 3.77 6.76
N THR A 41 18.63 4.92 6.17
CA THR A 41 17.93 6.04 6.78
C THR A 41 16.61 6.29 6.08
N PHE A 42 15.55 6.51 6.84
CA PHE A 42 14.28 7.03 6.33
C PHE A 42 14.18 8.52 6.62
N ASN A 43 13.55 9.27 5.71
CA ASN A 43 13.13 10.63 6.02
C ASN A 43 11.78 10.55 6.74
N TYR A 44 11.75 10.90 8.03
CA TYR A 44 10.54 11.06 8.82
C TYR A 44 10.16 12.53 8.92
N PHE A 45 8.91 12.79 9.25
CA PHE A 45 8.46 14.12 9.64
C PHE A 45 8.87 14.40 11.09
N LYS A 46 9.32 15.62 11.38
CA LYS A 46 9.72 16.01 12.74
C LYS A 46 8.50 16.14 13.65
N PRO A 47 8.58 15.75 14.93
CA PRO A 47 7.56 16.05 15.91
C PRO A 47 7.24 17.55 15.95
N LEU A 48 5.96 17.88 15.99
CA LEU A 48 5.52 19.27 16.07
C LEU A 48 5.67 19.79 17.50
N SER A 49 6.21 20.99 17.64
CA SER A 49 6.17 21.72 18.92
C SER A 49 4.73 22.10 19.28
N LYS A 50 4.44 22.29 20.56
CA LYS A 50 3.09 22.67 21.03
C LYS A 50 2.58 23.91 20.29
N GLY A 51 1.44 23.77 19.61
CA GLY A 51 0.79 24.85 18.85
C GLY A 51 1.37 25.09 17.44
N GLN A 52 2.44 24.38 17.06
CA GLN A 52 2.96 24.41 15.70
C GLN A 52 2.00 23.67 14.76
N LYS A 53 1.68 24.28 13.64
CA LYS A 53 0.89 23.64 12.57
C LYS A 53 1.83 22.97 11.56
N PRO A 54 1.48 21.80 11.01
CA PRO A 54 2.22 21.22 9.89
C PRO A 54 2.14 22.12 8.65
N PRO A 55 3.03 21.94 7.66
CA PRO A 55 2.94 22.69 6.41
C PRO A 55 1.69 22.31 5.64
N THR A 56 1.20 23.22 4.79
CA THR A 56 0.26 22.84 3.74
C THR A 56 1.04 22.36 2.51
N ILE A 57 0.63 21.24 1.93
CA ILE A 57 1.22 20.68 0.73
C ILE A 57 0.48 21.23 -0.50
N TYR A 58 1.22 21.72 -1.50
CA TYR A 58 0.67 22.19 -2.76
C TYR A 58 1.28 21.39 -3.92
N PRO A 59 0.72 20.23 -4.30
CA PRO A 59 1.37 19.30 -5.22
C PRO A 59 1.70 19.88 -6.60
N PHE A 60 0.93 20.88 -7.04
CA PHE A 60 1.11 21.54 -8.33
C PHE A 60 1.93 22.84 -8.27
N ARG A 61 2.63 23.07 -7.15
CA ARG A 61 3.51 24.22 -6.92
C ARG A 61 4.91 23.75 -6.52
N PRO A 62 5.72 23.22 -7.47
CA PRO A 62 7.04 22.64 -7.18
C PRO A 62 7.94 23.57 -6.36
N GLU A 63 7.82 24.89 -6.55
CA GLU A 63 8.53 25.92 -5.80
C GLU A 63 8.26 25.92 -4.28
N THR A 64 7.16 25.31 -3.83
CA THR A 64 6.81 25.20 -2.40
C THR A 64 7.27 23.89 -1.76
N HIS A 65 7.88 22.97 -2.50
CA HIS A 65 8.19 21.60 -2.03
C HIS A 65 9.48 21.48 -1.20
N ASP A 66 9.95 22.56 -0.58
CA ASP A 66 11.04 22.45 0.40
C ASP A 66 10.49 22.02 1.78
N TYR A 67 10.49 20.70 1.98
CA TYR A 67 10.12 20.08 3.25
C TYR A 67 11.33 19.75 4.13
N SER A 68 12.55 20.19 3.77
CA SER A 68 13.78 19.84 4.50
C SER A 68 13.72 20.24 5.99
N ARG A 69 13.16 21.42 6.30
CA ARG A 69 13.02 21.88 7.68
C ARG A 69 12.07 20.99 8.51
N TRP A 70 11.11 20.36 7.87
CA TRP A 70 10.06 19.54 8.48
C TRP A 70 10.45 18.06 8.60
N THR A 71 11.59 17.67 8.04
CA THR A 71 11.98 16.27 7.94
C THR A 71 13.30 16.02 8.66
N GLU A 72 13.47 14.80 9.14
CA GLU A 72 14.69 14.30 9.77
C GLU A 72 15.03 12.91 9.23
N GLN A 73 16.33 12.62 9.14
CA GLN A 73 16.81 11.30 8.75
C GLN A 73 17.00 10.43 9.97
N VAL A 74 16.32 9.29 10.00
CA VAL A 74 16.37 8.34 11.12
C VAL A 74 16.89 7.00 10.63
N PRO A 75 17.93 6.43 11.27
CA PRO A 75 18.39 5.09 10.98
C PRO A 75 17.29 4.06 11.19
N VAL A 76 17.11 3.16 10.23
CA VAL A 76 16.13 2.07 10.29
C VAL A 76 16.71 0.79 9.69
N THR A 77 16.20 -0.33 10.19
CA THR A 77 16.35 -1.63 9.51
C THR A 77 15.08 -1.90 8.70
N VAL A 78 15.22 -2.14 7.39
CA VAL A 78 14.12 -2.60 6.54
C VAL A 78 14.28 -4.10 6.32
N HIS A 79 13.25 -4.86 6.70
CA HIS A 79 13.31 -6.32 6.69
C HIS A 79 12.85 -6.91 5.35
N ASP A 80 13.77 -7.52 4.60
CA ASP A 80 13.42 -8.35 3.46
C ASP A 80 12.55 -9.56 3.84
N ILE A 81 11.41 -9.69 3.15
CA ILE A 81 10.44 -10.76 3.36
C ILE A 81 10.47 -11.84 2.29
N THR A 82 11.43 -11.85 1.37
CA THR A 82 11.49 -12.81 0.24
C THR A 82 11.31 -14.26 0.70
N GLY A 83 10.28 -14.96 0.22
CA GLY A 83 9.91 -16.33 0.65
C GLY A 83 8.95 -16.42 1.86
N ASP A 84 8.69 -15.31 2.55
CA ASP A 84 7.78 -15.19 3.69
C ASP A 84 6.54 -14.32 3.37
N GLU A 85 6.31 -13.99 2.11
CA GLU A 85 5.24 -13.08 1.67
C GLU A 85 3.85 -13.53 2.14
N HIS A 86 3.65 -14.85 2.24
CA HIS A 86 2.41 -15.48 2.70
C HIS A 86 2.05 -15.16 4.17
N LYS A 87 3.01 -14.70 4.98
CA LYS A 87 2.78 -14.32 6.39
C LYS A 87 2.07 -12.97 6.52
N TYR A 88 2.03 -12.18 5.45
CA TYR A 88 1.52 -10.82 5.46
C TYR A 88 0.14 -10.73 4.79
N SER A 89 -0.75 -9.95 5.39
CA SER A 89 -2.15 -9.83 4.98
C SER A 89 -2.65 -8.41 5.18
N LEU A 90 -3.60 -8.00 4.32
CA LEU A 90 -4.19 -6.67 4.35
C LEU A 90 -4.83 -6.36 5.71
N ASP A 91 -5.59 -7.30 6.29
CA ASP A 91 -6.32 -7.04 7.54
C ASP A 91 -5.43 -7.04 8.79
N ASN A 92 -4.29 -7.74 8.81
CA ASN A 92 -3.43 -7.75 9.99
C ASN A 92 -2.26 -6.77 9.88
N HIS A 93 -1.67 -6.63 8.70
CA HIS A 93 -0.44 -5.85 8.49
C HIS A 93 -0.67 -4.54 7.73
N GLY A 94 -1.82 -4.38 7.07
CA GLY A 94 -2.09 -3.25 6.20
C GLY A 94 -1.53 -3.39 4.78
N PHE A 95 -0.79 -4.48 4.51
CA PHE A 95 -0.22 -4.78 3.19
C PHE A 95 -0.20 -6.27 2.88
N LYS A 96 -0.06 -6.60 1.59
CA LYS A 96 0.09 -7.96 1.07
C LYS A 96 0.89 -7.94 -0.23
N PHE A 97 1.82 -8.88 -0.38
CA PHE A 97 2.43 -9.17 -1.67
C PHE A 97 1.61 -10.25 -2.37
N HIS A 98 1.24 -10.01 -3.62
CA HIS A 98 0.36 -10.88 -4.38
C HIS A 98 1.00 -11.22 -5.73
N LEU A 99 1.13 -12.52 -6.00
CA LEU A 99 1.57 -12.99 -7.32
C LEU A 99 0.44 -12.75 -8.31
N HIS A 100 0.69 -11.87 -9.27
CA HIS A 100 -0.24 -11.54 -10.33
C HIS A 100 0.52 -11.17 -11.59
N LYS A 101 0.58 -12.09 -12.55
CA LYS A 101 1.17 -11.84 -13.86
C LYS A 101 0.17 -11.10 -14.75
N THR A 102 0.56 -9.92 -15.22
CA THR A 102 -0.23 -9.13 -16.16
C THR A 102 0.02 -9.56 -17.60
N LYS A 103 -0.98 -9.39 -18.48
CA LYS A 103 -0.80 -9.54 -19.93
C LYS A 103 -0.28 -8.27 -20.59
N VAL A 104 -0.40 -7.13 -19.92
CA VAL A 104 -0.01 -5.82 -20.45
C VAL A 104 1.50 -5.67 -20.36
N ALA A 105 2.14 -5.50 -21.52
CA ALA A 105 3.58 -5.26 -21.62
C ALA A 105 3.92 -3.78 -21.78
N ASN A 106 3.06 -3.01 -22.45
CA ASN A 106 3.29 -1.60 -22.73
C ASN A 106 2.41 -0.72 -21.83
N PHE A 107 3.01 -0.17 -20.77
CA PHE A 107 2.33 0.77 -19.87
C PHE A 107 2.37 2.22 -20.37
N ASP A 108 3.00 2.48 -21.52
CA ASP A 108 3.13 3.81 -22.12
C ASP A 108 1.96 4.14 -23.04
N ASP A 109 1.21 3.11 -23.44
CA ASP A 109 0.00 3.26 -24.22
C ASP A 109 -1.21 3.39 -23.27
N PRO A 110 -1.77 4.60 -23.12
CA PRO A 110 -2.90 4.81 -22.20
C PRO A 110 -4.14 4.03 -22.63
N VAL A 111 -4.31 3.72 -23.92
CA VAL A 111 -5.45 2.95 -24.42
C VAL A 111 -5.33 1.49 -23.96
N VAL A 112 -4.14 0.89 -24.09
CA VAL A 112 -3.87 -0.47 -23.60
C VAL A 112 -4.05 -0.53 -22.08
N VAL A 113 -3.52 0.45 -21.35
CA VAL A 113 -3.67 0.51 -19.89
C VAL A 113 -5.14 0.60 -19.49
N GLU A 114 -5.92 1.46 -20.13
CA GLU A 114 -7.33 1.65 -19.80
C GLU A 114 -8.20 0.45 -20.17
N GLN A 115 -7.99 -0.12 -21.36
CA GLN A 115 -8.85 -1.18 -21.89
C GLN A 115 -8.48 -2.57 -21.39
N GLU A 116 -7.20 -2.81 -21.06
CA GLU A 116 -6.71 -4.14 -20.65
C GLU A 116 -6.30 -4.17 -19.18
N TYR A 117 -5.44 -3.24 -18.74
CA TYR A 117 -4.86 -3.30 -17.40
C TYR A 117 -5.87 -2.93 -16.31
N PHE A 118 -6.69 -1.90 -16.50
CA PHE A 118 -7.65 -1.47 -15.48
C PHE A 118 -8.72 -2.54 -15.18
N PRO A 119 -9.36 -3.19 -16.17
CA PRO A 119 -10.25 -4.32 -15.90
C PRO A 119 -9.55 -5.49 -15.20
N GLU A 120 -8.33 -5.84 -15.63
CA GLU A 120 -7.51 -6.89 -15.02
C GLU A 120 -7.27 -6.61 -13.53
N MET A 121 -6.86 -5.39 -13.19
CA MET A 121 -6.58 -4.99 -11.81
C MET A 121 -7.85 -4.86 -10.95
N LYS A 122 -8.97 -4.40 -11.53
CA LYS A 122 -10.27 -4.42 -10.83
C LYS A 122 -10.65 -5.85 -10.45
N GLN A 123 -10.50 -6.81 -11.36
CA GLN A 123 -10.83 -8.21 -11.07
C GLN A 123 -9.91 -8.80 -10.00
N MET A 124 -8.59 -8.59 -10.10
CA MET A 124 -7.64 -9.03 -9.08
C MET A 124 -7.98 -8.46 -7.69
N LEU A 125 -8.30 -7.17 -7.60
CA LEU A 125 -8.69 -6.54 -6.34
C LEU A 125 -9.96 -7.16 -5.76
N LYS A 126 -10.97 -7.46 -6.59
CA LYS A 126 -12.18 -8.20 -6.15
C LYS A 126 -11.82 -9.59 -5.64
N ASP A 127 -11.01 -10.33 -6.37
CA ASP A 127 -10.63 -11.72 -6.02
C ASP A 127 -9.84 -11.79 -4.71
N VAL A 128 -8.96 -10.82 -4.47
CA VAL A 128 -8.12 -10.77 -3.25
C VAL A 128 -8.89 -10.29 -2.03
N THR A 129 -9.82 -9.36 -2.20
CA THR A 129 -10.45 -8.65 -1.08
C THR A 129 -11.88 -9.06 -0.79
N GLY A 130 -12.58 -9.67 -1.75
CA GLY A 130 -14.01 -9.94 -1.68
C GLY A 130 -14.89 -8.71 -1.99
N ALA A 131 -14.28 -7.57 -2.35
CA ALA A 131 -15.04 -6.37 -2.72
C ALA A 131 -15.98 -6.63 -3.90
N LYS A 132 -17.16 -6.02 -3.87
CA LYS A 132 -18.19 -6.18 -4.92
C LYS A 132 -18.01 -5.15 -6.02
N GLN A 133 -17.66 -3.93 -5.62
CA GLN A 133 -17.44 -2.82 -6.52
C GLN A 133 -16.04 -2.23 -6.31
N VAL A 134 -15.38 -1.93 -7.43
CA VAL A 134 -14.02 -1.40 -7.47
C VAL A 134 -13.98 -0.25 -8.46
N PHE A 135 -13.70 0.95 -7.97
CA PHE A 135 -13.56 2.16 -8.77
C PHE A 135 -12.11 2.63 -8.70
N LEU A 136 -11.47 2.77 -9.85
CA LEU A 136 -10.08 3.23 -9.91
C LEU A 136 -10.05 4.75 -10.00
N PHE A 137 -9.06 5.36 -9.37
CA PHE A 137 -8.85 6.81 -9.40
C PHE A 137 -7.35 7.11 -9.47
N ASN A 138 -6.99 8.25 -10.04
CA ASN A 138 -5.63 8.81 -10.07
C ASN A 138 -4.50 7.77 -10.22
N PRO A 139 -4.47 6.97 -11.30
CA PRO A 139 -3.37 6.04 -11.54
C PRO A 139 -2.05 6.80 -11.69
N ILE A 140 -0.96 6.23 -11.17
CA ILE A 140 0.35 6.89 -11.18
C ILE A 140 1.37 6.00 -11.91
N HIS A 141 1.92 6.52 -13.00
CA HIS A 141 3.08 5.93 -13.67
C HIS A 141 4.33 6.70 -13.28
N ARG A 142 5.21 6.08 -12.50
CA ARG A 142 6.50 6.67 -12.12
C ARG A 142 7.61 6.11 -12.99
N LYS A 143 8.22 7.01 -13.76
CA LYS A 143 9.42 6.74 -14.56
C LYS A 143 10.58 7.62 -14.11
N PRO A 144 11.82 7.16 -14.31
CA PRO A 144 12.99 8.05 -14.29
C PRO A 144 12.77 9.17 -15.32
N SER A 145 13.11 10.42 -14.97
CA SER A 145 13.00 11.52 -15.93
C SER A 145 14.00 11.32 -17.06
N SER A 146 13.49 11.21 -18.29
CA SER A 146 14.29 11.28 -19.52
C SER A 146 14.35 12.70 -20.10
N GLU A 147 13.60 13.66 -19.55
CA GLU A 147 13.41 15.00 -20.11
C GLU A 147 14.14 16.08 -19.29
N ARG A 148 15.06 16.80 -19.95
CA ARG A 148 15.70 17.99 -19.38
C ARG A 148 14.63 19.00 -18.96
N GLY A 149 14.60 19.36 -17.68
CA GLY A 149 13.75 20.43 -17.14
C GLY A 149 12.41 19.99 -16.55
N LYS A 150 12.02 18.72 -16.65
CA LYS A 150 10.90 18.18 -15.85
C LYS A 150 11.46 17.42 -14.65
N ALA A 151 11.02 17.81 -13.45
CA ALA A 151 11.30 17.05 -12.24
C ALA A 151 10.71 15.64 -12.41
N ALA A 152 11.56 14.61 -12.27
CA ALA A 152 11.09 13.24 -12.23
C ALA A 152 10.07 13.10 -11.09
N GLN A 153 8.95 12.42 -11.32
CA GLN A 153 8.12 11.92 -10.22
C GLN A 153 8.80 10.68 -9.60
N GLY A 154 10.02 10.88 -9.12
CA GLY A 154 10.84 9.84 -8.52
C GLY A 154 10.17 9.18 -7.32
N PRO A 155 10.76 8.09 -6.81
CA PRO A 155 10.34 7.46 -5.57
C PRO A 155 10.20 8.50 -4.44
N VAL A 156 9.05 8.52 -3.75
CA VAL A 156 8.86 9.36 -2.56
C VAL A 156 9.59 8.70 -1.39
N GLN A 157 10.59 9.39 -0.83
CA GLN A 157 11.42 8.89 0.27
C GLN A 157 11.03 9.44 1.66
N LEU A 158 9.92 10.20 1.75
CA LEU A 158 9.31 10.60 3.00
C LEU A 158 8.37 9.50 3.48
N VAL A 159 8.43 9.12 4.75
CA VAL A 159 7.46 8.19 5.34
C VAL A 159 6.11 8.88 5.48
N HIS A 160 5.11 8.33 4.81
CA HIS A 160 3.75 8.89 4.75
C HIS A 160 2.68 7.80 4.61
N SER A 161 1.43 8.18 4.83
CA SER A 161 0.24 7.42 4.42
C SER A 161 -0.62 8.35 3.56
N ASP A 162 -0.96 7.92 2.34
CA ASP A 162 -1.53 8.78 1.30
C ASP A 162 -2.78 9.57 1.72
N LEU A 163 -3.65 8.98 2.54
CA LEU A 163 -4.95 9.55 2.89
C LEU A 163 -5.20 9.56 4.39
N THR A 164 -5.97 10.55 4.84
CA THR A 164 -6.67 10.55 6.11
C THR A 164 -8.05 9.90 5.97
N PRO A 165 -8.71 9.44 7.06
CA PRO A 165 -10.06 8.92 7.00
C PRO A 165 -11.06 9.88 6.32
N GLU A 166 -10.96 11.16 6.65
CA GLU A 166 -11.82 12.21 6.11
C GLU A 166 -11.59 12.38 4.60
N ASP A 167 -10.33 12.41 4.16
CA ASP A 167 -10.02 12.54 2.73
C ASP A 167 -10.41 11.31 1.93
N ALA A 168 -10.32 10.10 2.50
CA ALA A 168 -10.77 8.88 1.84
C ALA A 168 -12.27 8.92 1.53
N VAL A 169 -13.09 9.32 2.51
CA VAL A 169 -14.56 9.43 2.34
C VAL A 169 -14.93 10.62 1.46
N ALA A 170 -14.30 11.78 1.66
CA ALA A 170 -14.56 12.96 0.85
C ALA A 170 -14.14 12.75 -0.62
N GLY A 171 -13.02 12.07 -0.86
CA GLY A 171 -12.54 11.70 -2.20
C GLY A 171 -13.53 10.78 -2.91
N ALA A 172 -14.01 9.72 -2.24
CA ALA A 172 -15.02 8.83 -2.82
C ALA A 172 -16.32 9.58 -3.18
N ARG A 173 -16.79 10.49 -2.32
CA ARG A 173 -17.95 11.36 -2.60
C ARG A 173 -17.71 12.29 -3.79
N HIS A 174 -16.52 12.88 -3.87
CA HIS A 174 -16.15 13.75 -4.98
C HIS A 174 -16.12 13.00 -6.31
N ASP A 175 -15.47 11.83 -6.34
CA ASP A 175 -15.20 11.08 -7.57
C ASP A 175 -16.43 10.30 -8.07
N LEU A 176 -17.28 9.82 -7.16
CA LEU A 176 -18.44 8.99 -7.53
C LEU A 176 -19.77 9.75 -7.52
N GLY A 177 -19.82 10.94 -6.93
CA GLY A 177 -21.03 11.74 -6.82
C GLY A 177 -22.11 11.07 -5.95
N PRO A 178 -23.41 11.24 -6.27
CA PRO A 178 -24.52 10.81 -5.40
C PRO A 178 -24.52 9.32 -5.04
N GLN A 179 -24.03 8.43 -5.91
CA GLN A 179 -23.99 6.98 -5.64
C GLN A 179 -23.07 6.62 -4.46
N ALA A 180 -22.12 7.50 -4.10
CA ALA A 180 -21.20 7.26 -3.00
C ALA A 180 -21.93 7.04 -1.67
N GLU A 181 -23.04 7.75 -1.43
CA GLU A 181 -23.76 7.66 -0.15
C GLU A 181 -24.35 6.27 0.12
N ASP A 182 -24.79 5.57 -0.93
CA ASP A 182 -25.27 4.20 -0.80
C ASP A 182 -24.11 3.20 -0.64
N LEU A 183 -23.04 3.40 -1.40
CA LEU A 183 -21.85 2.56 -1.35
C LEU A 183 -21.12 2.62 0.01
N LEU A 184 -21.07 3.81 0.62
CA LEU A 184 -20.40 4.07 1.89
C LEU A 184 -21.15 3.51 3.12
N LYS A 185 -22.34 2.92 2.94
CA LYS A 185 -23.07 2.23 4.02
C LYS A 185 -22.44 0.90 4.42
N GLY A 186 -21.75 0.24 3.48
CA GLY A 186 -21.01 -1.01 3.73
C GLY A 186 -19.56 -0.75 4.14
N ARG A 187 -18.77 -1.82 4.29
CA ARG A 187 -17.32 -1.68 4.46
C ARG A 187 -16.72 -1.00 3.23
N PHE A 188 -15.96 0.06 3.47
CA PHE A 188 -15.28 0.86 2.46
C PHE A 188 -13.78 0.84 2.70
N GLN A 189 -13.01 0.54 1.65
CA GLN A 189 -11.55 0.54 1.68
C GLN A 189 -10.99 1.41 0.57
N VAL A 190 -9.82 2.00 0.83
CA VAL A 190 -8.94 2.52 -0.20
C VAL A 190 -7.70 1.65 -0.23
N ILE A 191 -7.50 0.93 -1.33
CA ILE A 191 -6.34 0.06 -1.53
C ILE A 191 -5.55 0.52 -2.73
N HIS A 192 -4.24 0.59 -2.57
CA HIS A 192 -3.29 0.86 -3.63
C HIS A 192 -2.65 -0.47 -4.04
N ALA A 193 -2.49 -0.65 -5.35
CA ALA A 193 -1.82 -1.78 -5.96
C ALA A 193 -0.61 -1.26 -6.73
N TRP A 194 0.57 -1.43 -6.14
CA TRP A 194 1.84 -0.98 -6.69
C TRP A 194 2.52 -2.13 -7.41
N ARG A 195 2.78 -1.94 -8.71
CA ARG A 195 3.46 -2.92 -9.58
C ARG A 195 4.77 -2.32 -10.08
N PRO A 196 5.92 -2.97 -9.84
CA PRO A 196 7.13 -2.59 -10.55
C PRO A 196 7.06 -3.03 -12.02
N LEU A 197 7.60 -2.24 -12.95
CA LEU A 197 7.61 -2.60 -14.39
C LEU A 197 8.89 -3.33 -14.82
N LYS A 198 9.86 -3.43 -13.90
CA LYS A 198 11.09 -4.23 -14.00
C LYS A 198 11.55 -4.64 -12.59
N PRO A 199 12.41 -5.65 -12.44
CA PRO A 199 12.95 -6.02 -11.13
C PRO A 199 13.53 -4.82 -10.38
N VAL A 200 13.18 -4.68 -9.10
CA VAL A 200 13.54 -3.52 -8.27
C VAL A 200 14.72 -3.83 -7.36
N TYR A 201 15.79 -3.06 -7.54
CA TYR A 201 16.98 -3.09 -6.70
C TYR A 201 17.27 -1.69 -6.13
N LYS A 202 17.25 -0.66 -6.98
CA LYS A 202 17.41 0.74 -6.58
C LYS A 202 16.09 1.32 -6.08
N ASP A 203 16.18 2.10 -5.01
CA ASP A 203 15.04 2.73 -4.32
C ASP A 203 13.85 1.78 -4.06
N PRO A 204 14.01 0.65 -3.33
CA PRO A 204 12.91 -0.30 -3.13
C PRO A 204 11.73 0.31 -2.37
N PHE A 205 10.55 -0.32 -2.46
CA PHE A 205 9.32 0.12 -1.82
C PHE A 205 9.13 -0.58 -0.47
N ALA A 206 9.22 0.17 0.63
CA ALA A 206 8.99 -0.32 1.98
C ALA A 206 7.59 0.01 2.47
N VAL A 207 6.98 -0.94 3.15
CA VAL A 207 5.65 -0.86 3.78
C VAL A 207 5.77 -1.16 5.27
N ALA A 208 5.13 -0.36 6.11
CA ALA A 208 5.14 -0.57 7.56
C ALA A 208 4.21 -1.72 7.97
N ASP A 209 4.47 -2.38 9.10
CA ASP A 209 3.43 -3.09 9.83
C ASP A 209 2.47 -2.07 10.43
N ALA A 210 1.21 -2.07 10.00
CA ALA A 210 0.21 -1.14 10.53
C ALA A 210 0.08 -1.20 12.07
N ARG A 211 0.35 -2.36 12.69
CA ARG A 211 0.28 -2.54 14.15
C ARG A 211 1.49 -1.96 14.89
N SER A 212 2.53 -1.57 14.15
CA SER A 212 3.76 -0.99 14.70
C SER A 212 3.77 0.53 14.69
N VAL A 213 2.82 1.16 13.98
CA VAL A 213 2.69 2.61 13.88
C VAL A 213 1.49 3.03 14.71
N ALA A 214 1.72 3.85 15.73
CA ALA A 214 0.65 4.33 16.59
C ALA A 214 -0.07 5.52 15.95
N ASP A 215 -1.31 5.81 16.37
CA ASP A 215 -2.08 6.95 15.87
C ASP A 215 -1.39 8.28 16.21
N GLU A 216 -0.67 8.32 17.34
CA GLU A 216 0.10 9.47 17.81
C GLU A 216 1.32 9.77 16.94
N ASP A 217 1.80 8.80 16.16
CA ASP A 217 2.92 8.97 15.23
C ASP A 217 2.48 9.67 13.93
N LEU A 218 1.17 9.95 13.76
CA LEU A 218 0.58 10.46 12.54
C LEU A 218 0.29 11.96 12.63
N VAL A 219 0.86 12.71 11.69
CA VAL A 219 0.68 14.16 11.58
C VAL A 219 -0.25 14.46 10.40
N HIS A 220 -1.51 14.75 10.72
CA HIS A 220 -2.51 15.17 9.75
C HIS A 220 -2.04 16.44 9.02
N THR A 221 -1.88 16.35 7.71
CA THR A 221 -1.28 17.41 6.90
C THR A 221 -2.22 17.77 5.75
N GLU A 222 -2.57 19.06 5.61
CA GLU A 222 -3.47 19.55 4.56
C GLU A 222 -2.76 19.49 3.20
N VAL A 223 -3.48 19.02 2.18
CA VAL A 223 -3.06 19.03 0.78
C VAL A 223 -4.04 19.88 -0.01
N VAL A 224 -3.56 20.90 -0.73
CA VAL A 224 -4.42 21.78 -1.51
C VAL A 224 -4.21 21.53 -3.00
N PHE A 225 -5.24 20.99 -3.63
CA PHE A 225 -5.34 20.84 -5.07
C PHE A 225 -6.13 22.01 -5.68
N PRO A 226 -6.01 22.29 -6.99
CA PRO A 226 -6.77 23.35 -7.65
C PRO A 226 -8.29 23.20 -7.49
N SER A 227 -8.79 21.97 -7.49
CA SER A 227 -10.23 21.65 -7.45
C SER A 227 -10.78 21.35 -6.06
N ARG A 228 -9.92 20.99 -5.09
CA ARG A 228 -10.36 20.56 -3.75
C ARG A 228 -9.25 20.68 -2.72
N LYS A 229 -9.65 20.70 -1.46
CA LYS A 229 -8.76 20.41 -0.34
C LYS A 229 -8.80 18.91 -0.06
N GLY A 230 -7.67 18.37 0.34
CA GLY A 230 -7.53 17.02 0.85
C GLY A 230 -6.54 16.97 2.00
N SER A 231 -6.16 15.76 2.41
CA SER A 231 -5.18 15.60 3.48
C SER A 231 -4.51 14.23 3.45
N THR A 232 -3.30 14.19 3.99
CA THR A 232 -2.43 13.02 4.10
C THR A 232 -1.91 12.91 5.53
N PHE A 233 -1.31 11.77 5.88
CA PHE A 233 -0.52 11.65 7.09
C PHE A 233 0.97 11.67 6.75
N ASN A 234 1.65 12.69 7.26
CA ASN A 234 3.07 12.58 7.52
C ASN A 234 3.28 11.72 8.78
N VAL A 235 4.45 11.08 8.91
CA VAL A 235 4.72 10.16 10.02
C VAL A 235 5.95 10.62 10.79
N THR A 236 5.86 10.70 12.11
CA THR A 236 6.99 10.94 13.01
C THR A 236 7.71 9.65 13.34
N ALA A 237 9.01 9.73 13.63
CA ALA A 237 9.79 8.53 13.92
C ALA A 237 9.42 7.89 15.27
N SER A 238 9.40 6.56 15.30
CA SER A 238 9.20 5.77 16.51
C SER A 238 10.08 4.51 16.44
N PRO A 239 10.73 4.10 17.55
CA PRO A 239 11.54 2.88 17.57
C PRO A 239 10.70 1.60 17.42
N ASN A 240 9.38 1.70 17.56
CA ASN A 240 8.48 0.57 17.41
C ASN A 240 8.18 0.24 15.94
N HIS A 241 8.40 1.18 15.03
CA HIS A 241 8.08 1.00 13.62
C HIS A 241 8.84 -0.19 13.03
N ARG A 242 8.12 -1.04 12.32
CA ARG A 242 8.69 -2.17 11.58
C ARG A 242 8.37 -2.03 10.10
N PHE A 243 9.41 -1.93 9.28
CA PHE A 243 9.26 -1.85 7.83
C PHE A 243 9.70 -3.12 7.14
N TYR A 244 8.96 -3.48 6.11
CA TYR A 244 9.18 -4.64 5.29
C TYR A 244 9.25 -4.24 3.83
N PHE A 245 10.03 -5.00 3.07
CA PHE A 245 10.06 -4.90 1.62
C PHE A 245 10.38 -6.27 1.04
N ARG A 246 10.23 -6.41 -0.28
CA ARG A 246 10.65 -7.62 -0.97
C ARG A 246 11.87 -7.33 -1.84
N TYR A 247 12.99 -7.95 -1.53
CA TYR A 247 14.20 -7.81 -2.35
C TYR A 247 13.98 -8.35 -3.77
N GLY A 248 14.48 -7.61 -4.77
CA GLY A 248 14.38 -7.99 -6.17
C GLY A 248 12.94 -8.17 -6.66
N GLN A 249 11.98 -7.40 -6.13
CA GLN A 249 10.57 -7.54 -6.48
C GLN A 249 10.36 -7.42 -7.99
N THR A 250 9.86 -8.49 -8.60
CA THR A 250 9.62 -8.60 -10.04
C THR A 250 8.26 -8.03 -10.43
N PRO A 251 8.03 -7.71 -11.72
CA PRO A 251 6.72 -7.23 -12.19
C PRO A 251 5.54 -8.15 -11.92
N ASP A 252 5.78 -9.45 -11.77
CA ASP A 252 4.74 -10.43 -11.45
C ASP A 252 4.28 -10.38 -9.99
N ILE A 253 4.90 -9.56 -9.14
CA ILE A 253 4.55 -9.44 -7.72
C ILE A 253 4.04 -8.02 -7.47
N VAL A 254 2.77 -7.91 -7.12
CA VAL A 254 2.10 -6.65 -6.79
C VAL A 254 2.12 -6.46 -5.27
N THR A 255 2.47 -5.25 -4.83
CA THR A 255 2.29 -4.85 -3.43
C THR A 255 0.94 -4.17 -3.29
N LEU A 256 0.02 -4.82 -2.57
CA LEU A 256 -1.24 -4.24 -2.16
C LEU A 256 -1.07 -3.62 -0.77
N PHE A 257 -1.51 -2.39 -0.57
CA PHE A 257 -1.48 -1.74 0.74
C PHE A 257 -2.68 -0.83 0.94
N LYS A 258 -3.11 -0.69 2.19
CA LYS A 258 -4.28 0.11 2.56
C LYS A 258 -3.88 1.57 2.76
N SER A 259 -4.62 2.48 2.15
CA SER A 259 -4.62 3.89 2.53
C SER A 259 -5.76 4.18 3.53
N TYR A 260 -6.86 3.42 3.45
CA TYR A 260 -7.99 3.53 4.36
C TYR A 260 -8.79 2.21 4.46
N ASP A 261 -9.40 1.96 5.62
CA ASP A 261 -10.43 0.93 5.84
C ASP A 261 -11.42 1.42 6.90
N SER A 262 -12.71 1.32 6.62
CA SER A 262 -13.77 1.68 7.57
C SER A 262 -13.96 0.64 8.67
N GLU A 263 -13.52 -0.61 8.44
CA GLU A 263 -13.67 -1.70 9.41
C GLU A 263 -12.78 -1.47 10.65
N ILE A 264 -13.33 -1.76 11.83
CA ILE A 264 -12.62 -1.63 13.10
C ILE A 264 -12.00 -2.98 13.49
N GLY A 265 -10.84 -2.96 14.15
CA GLY A 265 -10.16 -4.18 14.57
C GLY A 265 -9.27 -4.82 13.49
N VAL A 266 -9.18 -4.21 12.31
CA VAL A 266 -8.21 -4.54 11.26
C VAL A 266 -7.20 -3.42 11.10
N ALA A 267 -6.10 -3.68 10.39
CA ALA A 267 -5.23 -2.63 9.89
C ALA A 267 -6.01 -1.71 8.94
N ARG A 268 -6.00 -0.40 9.21
CA ARG A 268 -6.81 0.59 8.48
C ARG A 268 -6.03 1.49 7.54
N ARG A 269 -4.70 1.46 7.60
CA ARG A 269 -3.79 2.29 6.78
C ARG A 269 -2.40 1.67 6.82
N ASN A 270 -1.54 2.12 5.92
CA ASN A 270 -0.19 1.59 5.78
C ASN A 270 0.79 2.72 5.44
N PRO A 271 1.53 3.22 6.45
CA PRO A 271 2.67 4.06 6.18
C PRO A 271 3.71 3.34 5.32
N HIS A 272 4.27 4.06 4.36
CA HIS A 272 5.20 3.51 3.40
C HIS A 272 6.20 4.57 2.93
N SER A 273 7.28 4.11 2.33
CA SER A 273 8.32 4.97 1.76
C SER A 273 9.13 4.19 0.75
N ALA A 274 9.69 4.88 -0.24
CA ALA A 274 10.88 4.37 -0.90
C ALA A 274 12.11 4.62 -0.03
N PHE A 275 13.14 3.80 -0.17
CA PHE A 275 14.36 3.97 0.62
C PHE A 275 15.60 3.65 -0.19
N VAL A 276 16.72 4.25 0.20
CA VAL A 276 18.00 3.99 -0.44
C VAL A 276 18.60 2.72 0.16
N ASP A 277 18.85 1.72 -0.68
CA ASP A 277 19.73 0.60 -0.32
C ASP A 277 21.16 0.96 -0.78
N PRO A 278 22.12 1.15 0.15
CA PRO A 278 23.47 1.57 -0.19
C PRO A 278 24.21 0.55 -1.08
N THR A 279 23.75 -0.71 -1.15
CA THR A 279 24.36 -1.77 -1.95
C THR A 279 23.87 -1.82 -3.39
N THR A 280 22.79 -1.09 -3.73
CA THR A 280 22.14 -1.12 -5.05
C THR A 280 21.94 0.26 -5.67
N VAL A 281 22.65 1.29 -5.16
CA VAL A 281 22.56 2.68 -5.66
C VAL A 281 22.93 2.83 -7.14
N ASP A 282 23.82 1.96 -7.63
CA ASP A 282 24.29 1.94 -9.02
C ASP A 282 23.42 1.06 -9.94
N CYS A 283 22.39 0.40 -9.39
CA CYS A 283 21.43 -0.34 -10.21
C CYS A 283 20.53 0.61 -11.02
N SER A 284 19.85 0.04 -12.02
CA SER A 284 18.91 0.83 -12.85
C SER A 284 17.79 1.44 -12.01
N ASP A 285 17.45 2.69 -12.28
CA ASP A 285 16.35 3.39 -11.61
C ASP A 285 15.04 2.62 -11.68
N ARG A 286 14.27 2.62 -10.60
CA ARG A 286 12.98 1.95 -10.51
C ARG A 286 11.94 2.56 -11.46
N GLU A 287 11.12 1.69 -12.04
CA GLU A 287 9.90 2.08 -12.76
C GLU A 287 8.71 1.32 -12.17
N SER A 288 7.58 2.01 -12.01
CA SER A 288 6.40 1.41 -11.40
C SER A 288 5.09 2.02 -11.90
N PHE A 289 4.04 1.22 -11.86
CA PHE A 289 2.67 1.63 -12.07
C PHE A 289 1.84 1.36 -10.82
N GLU A 290 1.15 2.39 -10.32
CA GLU A 290 0.30 2.32 -9.14
C GLU A 290 -1.16 2.53 -9.53
N ILE A 291 -2.00 1.58 -9.14
CA ILE A 291 -3.45 1.69 -9.21
C ILE A 291 -3.96 2.06 -7.83
N ARG A 292 -4.82 3.07 -7.74
CA ARG A 292 -5.54 3.42 -6.51
C ARG A 292 -7.02 3.12 -6.71
N ALA A 293 -7.63 2.50 -5.70
CA ALA A 293 -8.97 1.99 -5.84
C ALA A 293 -9.83 2.20 -4.60
N TYR A 294 -11.06 2.66 -4.84
CA TYR A 294 -12.18 2.59 -3.89
C TYR A 294 -12.82 1.21 -3.99
N LEU A 295 -12.84 0.49 -2.87
CA LEU A 295 -13.40 -0.84 -2.77
C LEU A 295 -14.61 -0.80 -1.85
N PHE A 296 -15.75 -1.25 -2.35
CA PHE A 296 -17.00 -1.32 -1.60
C PHE A 296 -17.47 -2.76 -1.47
N HIS A 297 -17.81 -3.12 -0.24
CA HIS A 297 -18.35 -4.42 0.14
C HIS A 297 -19.87 -4.33 0.30
N GLU A 298 -20.55 -5.46 0.22
CA GLU A 298 -21.99 -5.51 0.52
C GLU A 298 -22.25 -5.01 1.95
N SER A 299 -23.30 -4.19 2.11
CA SER A 299 -23.86 -3.85 3.40
C SER A 299 -24.32 -5.15 4.07
N GLN A 300 -23.84 -5.44 5.28
CA GLN A 300 -24.41 -6.51 6.11
C GLN A 300 -25.80 -6.12 6.61
#